data_AF-A0AAD4BTQ3-F1
#
_entry.id   AF-A0AAD4BTQ3-F1
#
_cell.length_a   1.000
_cell.length_b   1.000
_cell.length_c   1.000
_cell.angle_alpha   90.00
_cell.angle_beta   90.00
_cell.angle_gamma   90.00
#
_symmetry.space_group_name_H-M   'P 1'
#
loop_
_entity.id
_entity.type
_entity.pdbx_description
1 polymer ?
#
loop_
_entity_poly.entity_id
_entity_poly.type
_entity_poly.pdbx_seq_one_letter_code
_entity_poly.pdbx_strand_id
1 'polypeptide(L)'
;MNTTVDLDVIHHILSLLSPCEILRFRQVSKKSRDLTYSHALWKEVYANARFPRPPGPFSWQSTRYLERTLVQSELVSKTWTSQPPKLLSRTLTEWTGSDFIWTVVFGRWCIFLEGSKIRCYDIDSDTYHSLYDGAAYPNFRFTAHMANTADINEHRVCLLLFHTNDQQSESRRLLAFRINDDGLSEPETIGWTHIGSQGLDLWNSADRDGFHGSTPFIIVRRHHPCLILDLRTRCSYRLPMSKMIPNDLANRSSDTWYKNVILTKTHVISVWMYTSGPSFDATVLIQAFVVSDSAIPHDSIPSLDRSTSEFFMLPPTDPLQNKAI
;
A
#
# COMPACT_ATOMS: atom_id res chain seq x y z
N MET A 1 -27.03 12.72 38.95
CA MET A 1 -25.86 13.47 38.43
C MET A 1 -25.38 12.74 37.19
N ASN A 2 -25.51 13.35 36.01
CA ASN A 2 -24.99 12.77 34.77
C ASN A 2 -23.52 13.14 34.65
N THR A 3 -22.61 12.22 35.01
CA THR A 3 -21.18 12.36 34.77
C THR A 3 -20.90 12.05 33.30
N THR A 4 -20.99 13.07 32.45
CA THR A 4 -20.52 12.97 31.07
C THR A 4 -19.00 12.95 31.09
N VAL A 5 -18.41 11.78 30.85
CA VAL A 5 -16.97 11.65 30.57
C VAL A 5 -16.65 12.50 29.34
N ASP A 6 -15.56 13.25 29.41
CA ASP A 6 -15.09 14.11 28.33
C ASP A 6 -14.84 13.30 27.06
N LEU A 7 -15.23 13.86 25.92
CA LEU A 7 -15.09 13.26 24.60
C LEU A 7 -13.62 12.95 24.28
N ASP A 8 -12.72 13.85 24.68
CA ASP A 8 -11.29 13.72 24.44
C ASP A 8 -10.69 12.54 25.21
N VAL A 9 -11.17 12.30 26.44
CA VAL A 9 -10.76 11.15 27.24
C VAL A 9 -11.22 9.85 26.60
N ILE A 10 -12.46 9.80 26.08
CA ILE A 10 -12.96 8.60 25.38
C ILE A 10 -12.16 8.38 24.09
N HIS A 11 -11.89 9.43 23.33
CA HIS A 11 -11.10 9.35 22.10
C HIS A 11 -9.69 8.80 22.36
N HIS A 12 -9.02 9.30 23.39
CA HIS A 12 -7.73 8.81 23.84
C HIS A 12 -7.78 7.33 24.30
N ILE A 13 -8.82 6.93 25.05
CA ILE A 13 -8.99 5.52 25.42
C ILE A 13 -9.16 4.63 24.19
N LEU A 14 -9.96 5.07 23.21
CA LEU A 14 -10.18 4.31 21.98
C LEU A 14 -8.91 4.22 21.12
N SER A 15 -8.02 5.22 21.15
CA SER A 15 -6.76 5.21 20.40
C SER A 15 -5.74 4.19 20.91
N LEU A 16 -5.94 3.71 22.15
CA LEU A 16 -5.15 2.65 22.77
C LEU A 16 -5.66 1.23 22.44
N LEU A 17 -6.86 1.10 21.88
CA LEU A 17 -7.45 -0.18 21.51
C LEU A 17 -6.95 -0.68 20.15
N SER A 18 -7.00 -2.00 19.94
CA SER A 18 -6.73 -2.58 18.63
C SER A 18 -7.85 -2.21 17.62
N PRO A 19 -7.55 -2.11 16.31
CA PRO A 19 -8.56 -1.88 15.28
C PRO A 19 -9.77 -2.82 15.39
N CYS A 20 -9.54 -4.12 15.60
CA CYS A 20 -10.61 -5.08 15.81
C CYS A 20 -11.42 -4.84 17.10
N GLU A 21 -10.79 -4.38 18.18
CA GLU A 21 -11.48 -4.03 19.43
C GLU A 21 -12.36 -2.79 19.27
N ILE A 22 -11.89 -1.78 18.52
CA ILE A 22 -12.67 -0.59 18.17
C ILE A 22 -13.94 -1.00 17.39
N LEU A 23 -13.82 -1.94 16.45
CA LEU A 23 -14.97 -2.48 15.71
C LEU A 23 -15.96 -3.24 16.61
N ARG A 24 -15.50 -3.94 17.64
CA ARG A 24 -16.40 -4.55 18.64
C ARG A 24 -17.07 -3.49 19.49
N PHE A 25 -16.33 -2.48 19.94
CA PHE A 25 -16.86 -1.35 20.72
C PHE A 25 -17.95 -0.58 19.95
N ARG A 26 -17.78 -0.42 18.63
CA ARG A 26 -18.79 0.18 17.73
C ARG A 26 -20.17 -0.48 17.85
N GLN A 27 -20.25 -1.77 18.17
CA GLN A 27 -21.51 -2.51 18.27
C GLN A 27 -22.27 -2.28 19.58
N VAL A 28 -21.64 -1.66 20.58
CA VAL A 28 -22.22 -1.54 21.94
C VAL A 28 -23.37 -0.54 22.00
N SER A 29 -23.27 0.60 21.29
CA SER A 29 -24.31 1.64 21.30
C SER A 29 -24.22 2.55 20.08
N LYS A 30 -25.30 3.29 19.78
CA LYS A 30 -25.28 4.32 18.72
C LYS A 30 -24.20 5.38 18.97
N LYS A 31 -24.04 5.83 20.22
CA LYS A 31 -23.01 6.80 20.61
C LYS A 31 -21.60 6.23 20.38
N SER A 32 -21.36 5.00 20.81
CA SER A 32 -20.09 4.29 20.54
C SER A 32 -19.81 4.22 19.05
N ARG A 33 -20.82 3.88 18.24
CA ARG A 33 -20.70 3.84 16.79
C ARG A 33 -20.26 5.18 16.21
N ASP A 34 -20.94 6.25 16.58
CA ASP A 34 -20.66 7.59 16.06
C ASP A 34 -19.23 8.06 16.43
N LEU A 35 -18.78 7.75 17.66
CA LEU A 35 -17.40 8.02 18.10
C LEU A 35 -16.35 7.31 17.25
N THR A 36 -16.59 6.05 16.90
CA THR A 36 -15.66 5.24 16.12
C THR A 36 -15.58 5.63 14.63
N TYR A 37 -16.38 6.59 14.16
CA TYR A 37 -16.27 7.13 12.80
C TYR A 37 -15.39 8.38 12.69
N SER A 38 -14.82 8.85 13.81
CA SER A 38 -13.90 9.99 13.82
C SER A 38 -12.63 9.72 12.99
N HIS A 39 -12.33 10.59 12.02
CA HIS A 39 -11.09 10.50 11.24
C HIS A 39 -9.83 10.66 12.10
N ALA A 40 -9.89 11.57 13.08
CA ALA A 40 -8.79 11.81 14.01
C ALA A 40 -8.45 10.55 14.81
N LEU A 41 -9.48 9.77 15.21
CA LEU A 41 -9.28 8.52 15.94
C LEU A 41 -8.47 7.54 15.09
N TRP A 42 -8.89 7.29 13.86
CA TRP A 42 -8.21 6.32 13.01
C TRP A 42 -6.81 6.76 12.59
N LYS A 43 -6.55 8.06 12.47
CA LYS A 43 -5.18 8.58 12.30
C LYS A 43 -4.29 8.28 13.50
N GLU A 44 -4.81 8.49 14.71
CA GLU A 44 -4.08 8.20 15.95
C GLU A 44 -3.83 6.71 16.14
N VAL A 45 -4.85 5.88 15.92
CA VAL A 45 -4.73 4.41 15.91
C VAL A 45 -3.71 3.97 14.87
N TYR A 46 -3.68 4.61 13.69
CA TYR A 46 -2.67 4.33 12.68
C TYR A 46 -1.26 4.69 13.15
N ALA A 47 -1.07 5.86 13.76
CA ALA A 47 0.23 6.27 14.27
C ALA A 47 0.72 5.31 15.37
N ASN A 48 -0.17 4.89 16.27
CA ASN A 48 0.14 4.07 17.45
C ASN A 48 0.16 2.56 17.19
N ALA A 49 -0.28 2.09 16.03
CA ALA A 49 -0.30 0.68 15.71
C ALA A 49 1.08 0.02 15.88
N ARG A 50 1.11 -1.16 16.51
CA ARG A 50 2.33 -1.94 16.81
C ARG A 50 2.55 -3.13 15.87
N PHE A 51 1.86 -3.13 14.74
CA PHE A 51 1.95 -4.15 13.71
C PHE A 51 2.39 -3.54 12.38
N PRO A 52 2.93 -4.37 11.46
CA PRO A 52 3.37 -3.89 10.17
C PRO A 52 2.18 -3.37 9.38
N ARG A 53 2.35 -2.23 8.74
CA ARG A 53 1.31 -1.56 7.96
C ARG A 53 1.94 -0.77 6.80
N PRO A 54 1.15 -0.43 5.77
CA PRO A 54 1.61 0.43 4.68
C PRO A 54 2.16 1.80 5.15
N PRO A 55 2.71 2.62 4.25
CA PRO A 55 2.97 4.02 4.52
C PRO A 55 1.70 4.82 4.83
N GLY A 56 1.77 5.74 5.80
CA GLY A 56 0.66 6.57 6.27
C GLY A 56 0.79 6.95 7.76
N PRO A 57 -0.23 7.62 8.35
CA PRO A 57 -1.47 8.02 7.70
C PRO A 57 -1.27 9.32 6.90
N PHE A 58 -1.74 9.36 5.66
CA PHE A 58 -1.71 10.59 4.86
C PHE A 58 -2.97 11.43 5.04
N SER A 59 -2.88 12.73 4.80
CA SER A 59 -4.03 13.66 4.95
C SER A 59 -5.21 13.31 4.04
N TRP A 60 -4.94 12.76 2.87
CA TRP A 60 -5.91 12.36 1.85
C TRP A 60 -6.59 11.00 2.11
N GLN A 61 -6.06 10.19 3.03
CA GLN A 61 -6.66 8.87 3.31
C GLN A 61 -7.97 9.04 4.09
N SER A 62 -9.06 8.47 3.57
CA SER A 62 -10.37 8.51 4.25
C SER A 62 -10.39 7.66 5.53
N THR A 63 -11.34 7.93 6.44
CA THR A 63 -11.55 7.12 7.65
C THR A 63 -11.74 5.64 7.30
N ARG A 64 -12.57 5.37 6.28
CA ARG A 64 -12.84 4.01 5.81
C ARG A 64 -11.58 3.32 5.28
N TYR A 65 -10.72 4.05 4.57
CA TYR A 65 -9.44 3.52 4.10
C TYR A 65 -8.53 3.15 5.27
N LEU A 66 -8.37 4.05 6.25
CA LEU A 66 -7.53 3.83 7.43
C LEU A 66 -8.02 2.64 8.25
N GLU A 67 -9.32 2.59 8.54
CA GLU A 67 -9.98 1.49 9.25
C GLU A 67 -9.71 0.15 8.55
N ARG A 68 -10.06 0.04 7.27
CA ARG A 68 -9.88 -1.20 6.50
C ARG A 68 -8.41 -1.62 6.49
N THR A 69 -7.50 -0.67 6.25
CA THR A 69 -6.06 -0.93 6.20
C THR A 69 -5.53 -1.45 7.53
N LEU A 70 -5.94 -0.84 8.64
CA LEU A 70 -5.47 -1.21 9.97
C LEU A 70 -6.01 -2.56 10.42
N VAL A 71 -7.29 -2.83 10.16
CA VAL A 71 -7.90 -4.15 10.44
C VAL A 71 -7.19 -5.24 9.65
N GLN A 72 -6.98 -5.05 8.35
CA GLN A 72 -6.27 -6.02 7.53
C GLN A 72 -4.82 -6.21 7.99
N SER A 73 -4.10 -5.12 8.31
CA SER A 73 -2.73 -5.17 8.82
C SER A 73 -2.63 -5.90 10.16
N GLU A 74 -3.59 -5.69 11.08
CA GLU A 74 -3.65 -6.39 12.36
C GLU A 74 -3.87 -7.90 12.15
N LEU A 75 -4.78 -8.27 11.25
CA LEU A 75 -5.05 -9.67 10.91
C LEU A 75 -3.85 -10.34 10.24
N VAL A 76 -3.19 -9.63 9.32
CA VAL A 76 -1.93 -10.04 8.69
C VAL A 76 -0.89 -10.34 9.75
N SER A 77 -0.69 -9.41 10.70
CA SER A 77 0.27 -9.56 11.78
C SER A 77 -0.04 -10.76 12.67
N LYS A 78 -1.30 -10.94 13.07
CA LYS A 78 -1.73 -12.07 13.90
C LYS A 78 -1.46 -13.40 13.21
N THR A 79 -1.89 -13.54 11.95
CA THR A 79 -1.68 -14.77 11.19
C THR A 79 -0.20 -15.03 10.93
N TRP A 80 0.59 -14.01 10.63
CA TRP A 80 2.04 -14.14 10.46
C TRP A 80 2.71 -14.72 11.70
N THR A 81 2.30 -14.26 12.89
CA THR A 81 2.88 -14.72 14.15
C THR A 81 2.39 -16.12 14.57
N SER A 82 1.20 -16.53 14.15
CA SER A 82 0.59 -17.80 14.55
C SER A 82 0.82 -18.94 13.56
N GLN A 83 0.96 -18.63 12.28
CA GLN A 83 1.11 -19.60 11.20
C GLN A 83 2.19 -19.12 10.21
N PRO A 84 2.98 -20.03 9.62
CA PRO A 84 3.89 -19.64 8.55
C PRO A 84 3.07 -19.07 7.38
N PRO A 85 3.37 -17.84 6.90
CA PRO A 85 2.65 -17.25 5.79
C PRO A 85 2.67 -18.18 4.59
N LYS A 86 1.54 -18.30 3.88
CA LYS A 86 1.50 -19.07 2.64
C LYS A 86 2.25 -18.27 1.58
N LEU A 87 3.34 -18.83 1.09
CA LEU A 87 4.08 -18.27 -0.02
C LEU A 87 3.20 -18.35 -1.27
N LEU A 88 2.70 -17.20 -1.73
CA LEU A 88 2.24 -17.04 -3.11
C LEU A 88 3.45 -16.55 -3.92
N SER A 89 4.45 -17.43 -4.06
CA SER A 89 5.63 -17.07 -4.86
C SER A 89 5.18 -16.89 -6.30
N ARG A 90 5.49 -15.74 -6.88
CA ARG A 90 5.45 -15.53 -8.32
C ARG A 90 6.84 -15.14 -8.77
N THR A 91 7.54 -16.05 -9.41
CA THR A 91 8.81 -15.70 -10.02
C THR A 91 8.51 -14.91 -11.29
N LEU A 92 8.92 -13.64 -11.33
CA LEU A 92 9.03 -12.90 -12.58
C LEU A 92 10.28 -13.44 -13.28
N THR A 93 10.10 -14.48 -14.10
CA THR A 93 11.22 -15.36 -14.51
C THR A 93 12.20 -14.76 -15.49
N GLU A 94 11.95 -13.59 -16.08
CA GLU A 94 12.76 -13.11 -17.20
C GLU A 94 13.01 -11.61 -17.08
N TRP A 95 13.96 -11.26 -16.21
CA TRP A 95 14.55 -9.93 -16.23
C TRP A 95 15.97 -10.02 -16.81
N THR A 96 16.23 -9.23 -17.85
CA THR A 96 17.56 -9.06 -18.44
C THR A 96 17.91 -7.58 -18.38
N GLY A 97 18.79 -7.20 -17.45
CA GLY A 97 19.24 -5.80 -17.31
C GLY A 97 19.94 -5.52 -15.98
N SER A 98 20.96 -4.66 -16.01
CA SER A 98 21.76 -4.27 -14.84
C SER A 98 21.05 -3.26 -13.92
N ASP A 99 20.08 -2.51 -14.44
CA ASP A 99 19.45 -1.39 -13.74
C ASP A 99 18.01 -1.76 -13.35
N PHE A 100 17.87 -2.43 -12.21
CA PHE A 100 16.57 -2.80 -11.68
C PHE A 100 15.93 -1.62 -10.93
N ILE A 101 15.18 -0.80 -11.67
CA ILE A 101 14.37 0.28 -11.11
C ILE A 101 12.93 -0.19 -10.96
N TRP A 102 12.43 -0.13 -9.73
CA TRP A 102 11.07 -0.47 -9.41
C TRP A 102 10.57 0.26 -8.17
N THR A 103 9.26 0.27 -7.99
CA THR A 103 8.59 0.83 -6.82
C THR A 103 7.18 0.24 -6.73
N VAL A 104 6.64 0.12 -5.53
CA VAL A 104 5.23 -0.25 -5.34
C VAL A 104 4.47 0.96 -4.85
N VAL A 105 3.44 1.35 -5.61
CA VAL A 105 2.54 2.45 -5.27
C VAL A 105 1.21 1.89 -4.76
N PHE A 106 0.63 2.59 -3.78
CA PHE A 106 -0.61 2.20 -3.10
C PHE A 106 -0.62 0.79 -2.49
N GLY A 107 0.56 0.18 -2.30
CA GLY A 107 0.68 -1.19 -1.80
C GLY A 107 0.06 -2.24 -2.73
N ARG A 108 -0.11 -1.96 -4.02
CA ARG A 108 -0.75 -2.89 -4.95
C ARG A 108 -0.09 -2.92 -6.31
N TRP A 109 0.29 -1.74 -6.81
CA TRP A 109 0.78 -1.59 -8.17
C TRP A 109 2.29 -1.57 -8.15
N CYS A 110 2.92 -2.63 -8.66
CA CYS A 110 4.36 -2.71 -8.82
C CYS A 110 4.74 -2.09 -10.16
N ILE A 111 5.45 -0.96 -10.14
CA ILE A 111 5.92 -0.28 -11.34
C ILE A 111 7.41 -0.55 -11.48
N PHE A 112 7.83 -1.01 -12.65
CA PHE A 112 9.22 -1.39 -12.92
C PHE A 112 9.61 -1.17 -14.38
N LEU A 113 10.93 -1.13 -14.64
CA LEU A 113 11.51 -0.90 -15.97
C LEU A 113 11.89 -2.21 -16.69
N GLU A 114 11.04 -2.78 -17.53
CA GLU A 114 11.40 -3.96 -18.32
C GLU A 114 12.03 -3.59 -19.67
N GLY A 115 13.36 -3.67 -19.75
CA GLY A 115 14.12 -3.21 -20.91
C GLY A 115 13.94 -1.71 -21.11
N SER A 116 13.35 -1.31 -22.25
CA SER A 116 13.00 0.10 -22.52
C SER A 116 11.55 0.45 -22.15
N LYS A 117 10.80 -0.44 -21.49
CA LYS A 117 9.38 -0.22 -21.18
C LYS A 117 9.15 -0.05 -19.69
N ILE A 118 8.32 0.89 -19.29
CA ILE A 118 7.82 0.92 -17.90
C ILE A 118 6.54 0.10 -17.87
N ARG A 119 6.54 -0.94 -17.04
CA ARG A 119 5.35 -1.76 -16.79
C ARG A 119 4.79 -1.47 -15.40
N CYS A 120 3.49 -1.65 -15.28
CA CYS A 120 2.74 -1.62 -14.05
C CYS A 120 2.06 -2.97 -13.89
N TYR A 121 2.41 -3.67 -12.83
CA TYR A 121 1.84 -4.96 -12.48
C TYR A 121 0.89 -4.80 -11.31
N ASP A 122 -0.34 -5.27 -11.49
CA ASP A 122 -1.30 -5.39 -10.39
C ASP A 122 -1.05 -6.70 -9.62
N ILE A 123 -0.56 -6.56 -8.39
CA ILE A 123 -0.23 -7.71 -7.55
C ILE A 123 -1.48 -8.51 -7.18
N ASP A 124 -2.63 -7.84 -7.04
CA ASP A 124 -3.87 -8.49 -6.61
C ASP A 124 -4.54 -9.24 -7.78
N SER A 125 -4.54 -8.66 -8.99
CA SER A 125 -5.24 -9.26 -10.15
C SER A 125 -4.35 -10.08 -11.10
N ASP A 126 -3.03 -10.05 -10.93
CA ASP A 126 -2.06 -10.71 -11.83
C ASP A 126 -2.03 -10.17 -13.26
N THR A 127 -2.34 -8.88 -13.43
CA THR A 127 -2.40 -8.22 -14.74
C THR A 127 -1.21 -7.27 -14.94
N TYR A 128 -0.76 -7.12 -16.18
CA TYR A 128 0.31 -6.21 -16.56
C TYR A 128 -0.22 -5.14 -17.51
N HIS A 129 0.26 -3.93 -17.30
CA HIS A 129 -0.01 -2.78 -18.16
C HIS A 129 1.30 -2.13 -18.56
N SER A 130 1.42 -1.74 -19.83
CA SER A 130 2.55 -0.93 -20.31
C SER A 130 2.22 0.54 -20.07
N LEU A 131 2.95 1.20 -19.17
CA LEU A 131 2.77 2.63 -18.90
C LEU A 131 3.55 3.51 -19.87
N TYR A 132 4.72 3.07 -20.31
CA TYR A 132 5.59 3.85 -21.18
C TYR A 132 6.42 2.93 -22.08
N ASP A 133 6.52 3.26 -23.36
CA ASP A 133 7.43 2.61 -24.30
C ASP A 133 8.56 3.56 -24.68
N GLY A 134 9.72 3.32 -24.10
CA GLY A 134 10.95 4.07 -24.32
C GLY A 134 11.78 3.55 -25.48
N ALA A 135 11.22 2.79 -26.43
CA ALA A 135 11.97 2.32 -27.61
C ALA A 135 12.70 3.45 -28.35
N ALA A 136 12.13 4.66 -28.40
CA ALA A 136 12.76 5.84 -29.01
C ALA A 136 13.88 6.47 -28.15
N TYR A 137 13.89 6.20 -26.84
CA TYR A 137 14.81 6.77 -25.86
C TYR A 137 15.20 5.71 -24.84
N PRO A 138 16.03 4.72 -25.20
CA PRO A 138 16.28 3.54 -24.36
C PRO A 138 17.04 3.87 -23.06
N ASN A 139 17.77 4.99 -23.04
CA ASN A 139 18.54 5.42 -21.88
C ASN A 139 17.69 6.33 -20.97
N PHE A 140 16.86 5.72 -20.14
CA PHE A 140 16.09 6.45 -19.15
C PHE A 140 15.98 5.71 -17.82
N ARG A 141 15.78 6.49 -16.76
CA ARG A 141 15.38 6.00 -15.44
C ARG A 141 14.06 6.66 -15.04
N PHE A 142 13.37 6.08 -14.08
CA PHE A 142 12.13 6.66 -13.57
C PHE A 142 12.07 6.65 -12.05
N THR A 143 11.25 7.53 -11.50
CA THR A 143 10.73 7.43 -10.13
C THR A 143 9.22 7.53 -10.20
N ALA A 144 8.49 6.70 -9.45
CA ALA A 144 7.04 6.81 -9.36
C ALA A 144 6.65 7.42 -8.02
N HIS A 145 5.70 8.36 -8.09
CA HIS A 145 5.19 9.11 -6.96
C HIS A 145 3.68 9.03 -6.95
N MET A 146 3.10 8.96 -5.75
CA MET A 146 1.65 8.98 -5.60
C MET A 146 1.17 10.43 -5.65
N ALA A 147 0.18 10.72 -6.48
CA ALA A 147 -0.44 12.04 -6.53
C ALA A 147 -1.85 11.97 -5.93
N ASN A 148 -2.17 12.98 -5.12
CA ASN A 148 -3.49 13.11 -4.52
C ASN A 148 -4.52 13.50 -5.59
N THR A 149 -5.72 12.96 -5.48
CA THR A 149 -6.87 13.38 -6.29
C THR A 149 -8.02 13.77 -5.35
N ALA A 150 -8.93 14.62 -5.84
CA ALA A 150 -10.13 14.95 -5.08
C ALA A 150 -11.12 13.77 -5.03
N ASP A 151 -10.99 12.80 -5.95
CA ASP A 151 -11.86 11.64 -6.01
C ASP A 151 -11.25 10.47 -5.21
N ILE A 152 -11.96 10.06 -4.17
CA ILE A 152 -11.54 8.99 -3.26
C ILE A 152 -11.31 7.64 -3.96
N ASN A 153 -11.83 7.44 -5.17
CA ASN A 153 -11.67 6.21 -5.95
C ASN A 153 -10.63 6.34 -7.08
N GLU A 154 -10.11 7.54 -7.32
CA GLU A 154 -9.12 7.80 -8.36
C GLU A 154 -7.74 7.90 -7.71
N HIS A 155 -6.86 6.93 -8.00
CA HIS A 155 -5.46 7.03 -7.62
C HIS A 155 -4.68 7.60 -8.80
N ARG A 156 -3.91 8.66 -8.58
CA ARG A 156 -2.97 9.16 -9.58
C ARG A 156 -1.57 8.73 -9.24
N VAL A 157 -0.85 8.28 -10.27
CA VAL A 157 0.58 8.00 -10.20
C VAL A 157 1.28 8.95 -11.16
N CYS A 158 2.26 9.66 -10.64
CA CYS A 158 3.14 10.47 -11.45
C CYS A 158 4.48 9.75 -11.61
N LEU A 159 4.86 9.46 -12.85
CA LEU A 159 6.20 9.00 -13.19
C LEU A 159 7.04 10.20 -13.59
N LEU A 160 8.14 10.41 -12.86
CA LEU A 160 9.18 11.33 -13.28
C LEU A 160 10.24 10.53 -14.05
N LEU A 161 10.29 10.76 -15.35
CA LEU A 161 11.28 10.18 -16.25
C LEU A 161 12.50 11.07 -16.36
N PHE A 162 13.66 10.45 -16.33
CA PHE A 162 14.94 11.09 -16.58
C PHE A 162 15.58 10.43 -17.78
N HIS A 163 15.67 11.16 -18.89
CA HIS A 163 16.33 10.71 -20.11
C HIS A 163 17.73 11.27 -20.15
N THR A 164 18.72 10.41 -20.30
CA THR A 164 20.11 10.83 -20.47
C THR A 164 20.43 10.78 -21.96
N ASN A 165 20.77 11.92 -22.55
CA ASN A 165 21.23 11.96 -23.94
C ASN A 165 22.74 11.66 -24.05
N ASP A 166 23.24 11.47 -25.27
CA ASP A 166 24.66 11.16 -25.53
C ASP A 166 25.62 12.25 -25.03
N GLN A 167 25.13 13.48 -24.84
CA GLN A 167 25.88 14.61 -24.29
C GLN A 167 25.83 14.67 -22.75
N GLN A 168 25.32 13.63 -22.09
CA GLN A 168 25.09 13.57 -20.64
C GLN A 168 24.14 14.66 -20.10
N SER A 169 23.45 15.39 -20.97
CA SER A 169 22.38 16.29 -20.56
C SER A 169 21.14 15.47 -20.26
N GLU A 170 20.66 15.61 -19.03
CA GLU A 170 19.47 14.92 -18.53
C GLU A 170 18.23 15.76 -18.88
N SER A 171 17.36 15.26 -19.76
CA SER A 171 16.03 15.84 -19.96
C SER A 171 15.01 15.13 -19.08
N ARG A 172 14.03 15.87 -18.56
CA ARG A 172 13.09 15.36 -17.56
C ARG A 172 11.66 15.51 -18.02
N ARG A 173 10.90 14.43 -17.92
CA ARG A 173 9.49 14.38 -18.34
C ARG A 173 8.63 13.86 -17.21
N LEU A 174 7.54 14.56 -16.93
CA LEU A 174 6.48 14.08 -16.06
C LEU A 174 5.44 13.37 -16.89
N LEU A 175 5.12 12.13 -16.52
CA LEU A 175 3.99 11.39 -17.03
C LEU A 175 3.01 11.17 -15.88
N ALA A 176 1.74 11.54 -16.08
CA ALA A 176 0.71 11.29 -15.10
C ALA A 176 -0.24 10.20 -15.60
N PHE A 177 -0.46 9.20 -14.77
CA PHE A 177 -1.37 8.09 -15.00
C PHE A 177 -2.48 8.10 -13.96
N ARG A 178 -3.68 7.74 -14.41
CA ARG A 178 -4.79 7.35 -13.56
C ARG A 178 -4.77 5.83 -13.42
N ILE A 179 -4.84 5.36 -12.19
CA ILE A 179 -4.99 3.94 -11.88
C ILE A 179 -6.27 3.78 -11.06
N ASN A 180 -7.19 2.95 -11.54
CA ASN A 180 -8.44 2.70 -10.84
C ASN A 180 -8.26 1.56 -9.83
N ASP A 181 -8.96 1.64 -8.71
CA ASP A 181 -8.94 0.60 -7.67
C ASP A 181 -9.63 -0.71 -8.09
N ASP A 182 -10.30 -0.75 -9.24
CA ASP A 182 -11.03 -1.92 -9.70
C ASP A 182 -10.11 -3.07 -10.16
N GLY A 183 -8.86 -2.79 -10.53
CA GLY A 183 -7.94 -3.78 -11.11
C GLY A 183 -8.32 -4.27 -12.50
N LEU A 184 -9.38 -3.73 -13.08
CA LEU A 184 -9.93 -4.16 -14.37
C LEU A 184 -9.73 -3.09 -15.43
N SER A 185 -9.74 -1.82 -15.02
CA SER A 185 -9.47 -0.71 -15.91
C SER A 185 -7.98 -0.62 -16.21
N GLU A 186 -7.64 -0.49 -17.49
CA GLU A 186 -6.27 -0.16 -17.88
C GLU A 186 -5.88 1.23 -17.33
N PRO A 187 -4.61 1.41 -16.89
CA PRO A 187 -4.09 2.72 -16.52
C PRO A 187 -4.28 3.72 -17.66
N GLU A 188 -5.00 4.81 -17.38
CA GLU A 188 -5.25 5.85 -18.37
C GLU A 188 -4.15 6.91 -18.28
N THR A 189 -3.52 7.23 -19.42
CA THR A 189 -2.54 8.33 -19.47
C THR A 189 -3.29 9.65 -19.44
N ILE A 190 -3.10 10.44 -18.38
CA ILE A 190 -3.74 11.74 -18.21
C ILE A 190 -3.03 12.80 -19.06
N GLY A 191 -1.70 12.73 -19.12
CA GLY A 191 -0.90 13.69 -19.89
C GLY A 191 0.59 13.62 -19.62
N TRP A 192 1.31 14.43 -20.39
CA TRP A 192 2.77 14.57 -20.34
C TRP A 192 3.16 16.04 -20.23
N THR A 193 4.21 16.33 -19.48
CA THR A 193 4.74 17.69 -19.34
C THR A 193 6.24 17.66 -19.18
N HIS A 194 6.94 18.55 -19.91
CA HIS A 194 8.37 18.75 -19.74
C HIS A 194 8.63 19.56 -18.47
N ILE A 195 9.46 19.05 -17.56
CA ILE A 195 9.83 19.77 -16.34
C ILE A 195 11.14 20.50 -16.58
N GLY A 196 11.09 21.83 -16.64
CA GLY A 196 12.28 22.68 -16.56
C GLY A 196 12.88 22.69 -15.14
N SER A 197 14.07 23.27 -14.98
CA SER A 197 14.79 23.32 -13.70
C SER A 197 13.96 23.88 -12.53
N GLN A 198 13.15 24.92 -12.76
CA GLN A 198 12.29 25.50 -11.71
C GLN A 198 11.19 24.56 -11.22
N GLY A 199 10.58 23.76 -12.10
CA GLY A 199 9.56 22.78 -11.71
C GLY A 199 10.15 21.63 -10.89
N LEU A 200 11.45 21.37 -11.06
CA LEU A 200 12.16 20.36 -10.30
C LEU A 200 12.44 20.80 -8.86
N ASP A 201 12.77 22.07 -8.61
CA ASP A 201 13.02 22.53 -7.24
C ASP A 201 11.75 22.41 -6.38
N LEU A 202 10.59 22.68 -6.97
CA LEU A 202 9.29 22.43 -6.35
C LEU A 202 9.06 20.94 -6.10
N TRP A 203 9.43 20.07 -7.05
CA TRP A 203 9.32 18.62 -6.91
C TRP A 203 10.23 18.05 -5.82
N ASN A 204 11.51 18.45 -5.82
CA ASN A 204 12.50 18.01 -4.84
C ASN A 204 12.17 18.52 -3.44
N SER A 205 11.56 19.71 -3.32
CA SER A 205 11.04 20.21 -2.05
C SER A 205 9.91 19.32 -1.54
N ALA A 206 8.98 18.92 -2.42
CA ALA A 206 7.90 17.99 -2.06
C ALA A 206 8.44 16.59 -1.73
N ASP A 207 9.52 16.15 -2.39
CA ASP A 207 10.13 14.84 -2.17
C ASP A 207 10.84 14.74 -0.80
N ARG A 208 11.51 15.83 -0.39
CA ARG A 208 12.14 15.97 0.94
C ARG A 208 11.13 15.93 2.09
N ASP A 209 9.89 16.35 1.86
CA ASP A 209 8.83 16.35 2.87
C ASP A 209 8.11 14.99 3.03
N GLY A 210 8.61 13.91 2.40
CA GLY A 210 8.26 12.53 2.79
C GLY A 210 7.78 11.58 1.69
N PHE A 211 8.13 11.83 0.41
CA PHE A 211 7.76 10.91 -0.69
C PHE A 211 8.74 9.77 -0.92
N HIS A 212 10.01 9.93 -0.51
CA HIS A 212 10.84 8.78 -0.22
C HIS A 212 10.32 8.12 1.06
N GLY A 213 9.35 7.22 0.90
CA GLY A 213 9.01 6.24 1.91
C GLY A 213 10.28 5.47 2.26
N SER A 214 11.04 5.97 3.23
CA SER A 214 12.08 5.21 3.91
C SER A 214 11.38 3.93 4.32
N THR A 215 11.73 2.84 3.65
CA THR A 215 11.12 1.54 3.90
C THR A 215 11.33 1.31 5.39
N PRO A 216 10.28 1.33 6.23
CA PRO A 216 10.46 1.20 7.67
C PRO A 216 10.91 -0.22 8.00
N PHE A 217 11.16 -1.07 7.01
CA PHE A 217 11.58 -2.43 7.12
C PHE A 217 13.02 -2.56 6.60
N ILE A 218 13.88 -3.17 7.41
CA ILE A 218 15.22 -3.58 6.99
C ILE A 218 15.25 -5.11 7.00
N ILE A 219 15.78 -5.74 5.95
CA ILE A 219 16.07 -7.18 6.01
C ILE A 219 17.45 -7.39 6.64
N VAL A 220 17.48 -8.05 7.80
CA VAL A 220 18.71 -8.45 8.48
C VAL A 220 19.01 -9.90 8.14
N ARG A 221 20.12 -10.14 7.43
CA ARG A 221 20.66 -11.49 7.17
C ARG A 221 21.92 -11.66 8.01
N ARG A 222 21.79 -12.12 9.26
CA ARG A 222 22.95 -12.58 10.02
C ARG A 222 23.14 -14.09 9.91
N HIS A 223 22.06 -14.88 10.00
CA HIS A 223 22.04 -16.33 9.77
C HIS A 223 20.66 -16.72 9.25
N HIS A 224 20.52 -17.81 8.47
CA HIS A 224 19.20 -18.35 8.11
C HIS A 224 18.42 -18.63 9.40
N PRO A 225 17.18 -18.12 9.58
CA PRO A 225 16.25 -17.48 8.64
C PRO A 225 16.45 -15.97 8.39
N CYS A 226 15.97 -15.44 7.25
CA CYS A 226 15.91 -13.99 7.04
C CYS A 226 14.92 -13.32 8.01
N LEU A 227 15.35 -12.23 8.62
CA LEU A 227 14.52 -11.43 9.53
C LEU A 227 14.20 -10.09 8.86
N ILE A 228 12.95 -9.65 8.98
CA ILE A 228 12.52 -8.29 8.68
C ILE A 228 12.48 -7.55 10.01
N LEU A 229 13.24 -6.46 10.14
CA LEU A 229 13.15 -5.55 11.26
C LEU A 229 12.28 -4.36 10.85
N ASP A 230 11.15 -4.19 11.54
CA ASP A 230 10.35 -2.97 11.45
C ASP A 230 10.97 -1.91 12.37
N LEU A 231 11.50 -0.84 11.79
CA LEU A 231 12.11 0.29 12.47
C LEU A 231 11.11 1.12 13.26
N ARG A 232 9.83 1.12 12.88
CA ARG A 232 8.78 1.87 13.59
C ARG A 232 8.44 1.17 14.90
N THR A 233 8.19 -0.13 14.84
CA THR A 233 7.75 -0.93 15.99
C THR A 233 8.90 -1.58 16.76
N ARG A 234 10.10 -1.62 16.15
CA ARG A 234 11.27 -2.40 16.58
C ARG A 234 10.99 -3.91 16.70
N CYS A 235 9.92 -4.38 16.06
CA CYS A 235 9.59 -5.78 16.00
C CYS A 235 10.35 -6.47 14.86
N SER A 236 10.76 -7.71 15.09
CA SER A 236 11.36 -8.56 14.06
C SER A 236 10.38 -9.63 13.60
N TYR A 237 10.21 -9.76 12.30
CA TYR A 237 9.37 -10.76 11.67
C TYR A 237 10.24 -11.77 10.95
N ARG A 238 10.00 -13.06 11.21
CA ARG A 238 10.67 -14.13 10.48
C ARG A 238 10.01 -14.28 9.11
N LEU A 239 10.77 -14.13 8.04
CA LEU A 239 10.29 -14.50 6.71
C LEU A 239 10.18 -16.02 6.64
N PRO A 240 9.07 -16.58 6.11
CA PRO A 240 8.99 -18.00 5.89
C PRO A 240 10.14 -18.44 5.00
N MET A 241 10.71 -19.60 5.30
CA MET A 241 11.80 -20.16 4.52
C MET A 241 11.29 -20.38 3.10
N SER A 242 11.74 -19.56 2.16
CA SER A 242 11.55 -19.83 0.74
C SER A 242 12.26 -21.16 0.45
N LYS A 243 11.49 -22.24 0.31
CA LYS A 243 11.96 -23.49 -0.29
C LYS A 243 12.41 -23.30 -1.75
N MET A 244 12.22 -22.09 -2.29
CA MET A 244 12.42 -21.74 -3.69
C MET A 244 13.71 -20.95 -3.95
N ILE A 245 14.65 -20.82 -3.00
CA ILE A 245 16.03 -20.61 -3.45
C ILE A 245 16.48 -22.00 -3.91
N PRO A 246 16.58 -22.29 -5.23
CA PRO A 246 17.10 -23.56 -5.69
C PRO A 246 18.43 -23.80 -4.98
N ASN A 247 18.67 -25.03 -4.51
CA ASN A 247 19.91 -25.36 -3.80
C ASN A 247 21.15 -24.94 -4.61
N ASP A 248 21.02 -24.91 -5.94
CA ASP A 248 22.04 -24.47 -6.89
C ASP A 248 22.40 -22.98 -6.75
N LEU A 249 21.44 -22.12 -6.34
CA LEU A 249 21.65 -20.71 -6.05
C LEU A 249 22.16 -20.48 -4.62
N ALA A 250 21.85 -21.36 -3.68
CA ALA A 250 22.30 -21.24 -2.29
C ALA A 250 23.81 -21.45 -2.12
N ASN A 251 24.46 -22.20 -3.03
CA ASN A 251 25.89 -22.52 -2.98
C ASN A 251 26.80 -21.49 -3.68
N ARG A 252 26.24 -20.48 -4.38
CA ARG A 252 27.03 -19.43 -5.03
C ARG A 252 27.35 -18.32 -4.03
N SER A 253 28.59 -18.27 -3.59
CA SER A 253 29.04 -17.59 -2.36
C SER A 253 29.27 -16.07 -2.49
N SER A 254 28.86 -15.40 -3.57
CA SER A 254 29.23 -14.00 -3.83
C SER A 254 28.09 -13.06 -4.25
N ASP A 255 26.84 -13.50 -4.26
CA ASP A 255 25.78 -12.71 -4.89
C ASP A 255 25.35 -11.52 -4.02
N THR A 256 25.33 -10.34 -4.63
CA THR A 256 24.84 -9.10 -4.01
C THR A 256 23.33 -9.14 -4.06
N TRP A 257 22.68 -9.35 -2.92
CA TRP A 257 21.23 -9.39 -2.85
C TRP A 257 20.71 -7.99 -2.57
N TYR A 258 20.12 -7.33 -3.58
CA TYR A 258 19.26 -6.20 -3.28
C TYR A 258 17.95 -6.73 -2.69
N LYS A 259 17.59 -6.19 -1.52
CA LYS A 259 16.45 -6.66 -0.74
C LYS A 259 15.60 -5.48 -0.37
N ASN A 260 14.35 -5.51 -0.82
CA ASN A 260 13.34 -4.61 -0.30
C ASN A 260 12.15 -5.42 0.19
N VAL A 261 11.51 -4.92 1.24
CA VAL A 261 10.24 -5.44 1.72
C VAL A 261 9.23 -4.34 1.70
N ILE A 262 8.14 -4.62 1.02
CA ILE A 262 7.00 -3.74 0.95
C ILE A 262 5.85 -4.43 1.64
N LEU A 263 5.26 -3.70 2.58
CA LEU A 263 4.09 -4.16 3.28
C LEU A 263 2.86 -3.48 2.71
N THR A 264 1.94 -4.32 2.27
CA THR A 264 0.66 -3.90 1.75
C THR A 264 -0.44 -4.24 2.75
N LYS A 265 -1.68 -3.92 2.40
CA LYS A 265 -2.84 -4.26 3.24
C LYS A 265 -2.98 -5.77 3.43
N THR A 266 -2.61 -6.55 2.42
CA THR A 266 -2.91 -7.98 2.28
C THR A 266 -1.66 -8.83 2.11
N HIS A 267 -0.55 -8.20 1.71
CA HIS A 267 0.66 -8.87 1.30
C HIS A 267 1.88 -8.34 2.02
N VAL A 268 2.85 -9.23 2.15
CA VAL A 268 4.24 -8.84 2.38
C VAL A 268 4.97 -9.19 1.11
N ILE A 269 5.45 -8.18 0.41
CA ILE A 269 6.17 -8.35 -0.85
C ILE A 269 7.64 -8.25 -0.51
N SER A 270 8.37 -9.35 -0.61
CA SER A 270 9.82 -9.33 -0.59
C SER A 270 10.35 -9.42 -2.01
N VAL A 271 11.23 -8.50 -2.38
CA VAL A 271 11.90 -8.52 -3.68
C VAL A 271 13.35 -8.87 -3.45
N TRP A 272 13.78 -9.91 -4.16
CA TRP A 272 15.12 -10.45 -4.11
C TRP A 272 15.71 -10.32 -5.50
N MET A 273 16.79 -9.56 -5.61
CA MET A 273 17.58 -9.55 -6.84
C MET A 273 18.81 -10.41 -6.63
N TYR A 274 19.08 -11.34 -7.53
CA TYR A 274 20.33 -12.09 -7.56
C TYR A 274 21.00 -11.92 -8.92
N THR A 275 22.28 -11.60 -8.93
CA THR A 275 23.09 -11.53 -10.15
C THR A 275 23.83 -12.83 -10.32
N SER A 276 23.56 -13.59 -11.37
CA SER A 276 24.23 -14.88 -11.60
C SER A 276 25.29 -14.76 -12.68
N GLY A 277 26.53 -15.18 -12.38
CA GLY A 277 27.61 -15.29 -13.36
C GLY A 277 28.27 -13.96 -13.76
N PRO A 278 29.25 -14.02 -14.69
CA PRO A 278 30.03 -12.85 -15.14
C PRO A 278 29.25 -11.88 -16.04
N SER A 279 28.08 -12.28 -16.55
CA SER A 279 27.22 -11.48 -17.42
C SER A 279 26.42 -10.42 -16.68
N PHE A 280 26.47 -10.38 -15.34
CA PHE A 280 25.62 -9.51 -14.49
C PHE A 280 24.12 -9.69 -14.75
N ASP A 281 23.71 -10.89 -15.21
CA ASP A 281 22.28 -11.19 -15.39
C ASP A 281 21.61 -11.22 -14.02
N ALA A 282 20.85 -10.17 -13.74
CA ALA A 282 20.08 -10.01 -12.52
C ALA A 282 18.71 -10.68 -12.69
N THR A 283 18.45 -11.76 -11.96
CA THR A 283 17.09 -12.27 -11.82
C THR A 283 16.44 -11.65 -10.60
N VAL A 284 15.21 -11.21 -10.79
CA VAL A 284 14.39 -10.61 -9.74
C VAL A 284 13.31 -11.58 -9.34
N LEU A 285 13.39 -12.09 -8.12
CA LEU A 285 12.35 -12.87 -7.49
C LEU A 285 11.48 -11.95 -6.63
N ILE A 286 10.23 -11.74 -7.05
CA ILE A 286 9.22 -11.04 -6.25
C ILE A 286 8.38 -12.10 -5.53
N GLN A 287 8.54 -12.22 -4.21
CA GLN A 287 7.70 -13.12 -3.42
C GLN A 287 6.65 -12.30 -2.69
N ALA A 288 5.38 -12.57 -3.01
CA ALA A 288 4.26 -12.06 -2.25
C ALA A 288 3.84 -13.13 -1.22
N PHE A 289 3.78 -12.75 0.04
CA PHE A 289 3.22 -13.58 1.10
C PHE A 289 1.81 -13.08 1.36
N VAL A 290 0.82 -13.92 1.04
CA VAL A 290 -0.57 -13.65 1.39
C VAL A 290 -0.85 -14.20 2.75
N VAL A 291 -1.52 -13.38 3.54
CA VAL A 291 -2.27 -13.87 4.69
C VAL A 291 -3.67 -14.19 4.20
N SER A 292 -3.97 -15.48 4.03
CA SER A 292 -5.22 -15.93 3.40
C SER A 292 -6.46 -15.29 4.04
N ASP A 293 -7.36 -14.77 3.21
CA ASP A 293 -8.70 -14.29 3.63
C ASP A 293 -9.53 -15.39 4.30
N SER A 294 -9.24 -16.66 4.03
CA SER A 294 -9.92 -17.80 4.66
C SER A 294 -9.72 -17.90 6.18
N ALA A 295 -8.76 -17.16 6.75
CA ALA A 295 -8.54 -17.09 8.19
C ALA A 295 -9.37 -15.99 8.86
N ILE A 296 -10.09 -15.17 8.09
CA ILE A 296 -11.07 -14.22 8.61
C ILE A 296 -12.42 -14.95 8.54
N PRO A 297 -12.98 -15.44 9.66
CA PRO A 297 -14.32 -15.99 9.64
C PRO A 297 -15.24 -14.94 9.02
N HIS A 298 -15.92 -15.28 7.93
CA HIS A 298 -16.86 -14.38 7.26
C HIS A 298 -17.95 -13.87 8.23
N ASP A 299 -18.18 -14.61 9.31
CA ASP A 299 -19.10 -14.29 10.42
C ASP A 299 -18.52 -13.35 11.49
N SER A 300 -17.20 -13.07 11.46
CA SER A 300 -16.52 -12.25 12.47
C SER A 300 -16.30 -10.79 12.05
N ILE A 301 -16.43 -10.49 10.77
CA ILE A 301 -16.70 -9.12 10.33
C ILE A 301 -18.21 -8.98 10.44
N PRO A 302 -18.74 -8.16 11.37
CA PRO A 302 -20.16 -7.86 11.35
C PRO A 302 -20.52 -7.38 9.95
N SER A 303 -21.38 -8.11 9.25
CA SER A 303 -21.97 -7.62 8.02
C SER A 303 -22.47 -6.22 8.31
N LEU A 304 -21.94 -5.24 7.57
CA LEU A 304 -22.45 -3.89 7.64
C LEU A 304 -23.83 -3.96 7.01
N ASP A 305 -24.82 -4.29 7.84
CA ASP A 305 -26.14 -4.64 7.41
C ASP A 305 -26.73 -3.45 6.63
N ARG A 306 -27.00 -3.65 5.35
CA ARG A 306 -27.61 -2.65 4.44
C ARG A 306 -29.09 -2.39 4.78
N SER A 307 -29.59 -2.90 5.91
CA SER A 307 -31.00 -3.02 6.27
C SER A 307 -31.57 -1.88 7.14
N THR A 308 -30.89 -0.74 7.31
CA THR A 308 -31.41 0.38 8.14
C THR A 308 -31.95 1.58 7.36
N SER A 309 -32.37 1.39 6.10
CA SER A 309 -33.13 2.42 5.36
C SER A 309 -34.65 2.43 5.62
N GLU A 310 -35.18 1.54 6.47
CA GLU A 310 -36.65 1.37 6.64
C GLU A 310 -37.27 1.87 7.95
N PHE A 311 -36.56 2.64 8.78
CA PHE A 311 -37.19 3.23 9.98
C PHE A 311 -36.90 4.72 10.09
N PHE A 312 -37.68 5.53 9.36
CA PHE A 312 -38.28 6.81 9.78
C PHE A 312 -39.15 7.35 8.62
N MET A 313 -40.28 6.71 8.33
CA MET A 313 -41.43 7.44 7.78
C MET A 313 -42.39 7.69 8.93
N LEU A 314 -42.33 8.90 9.49
CA LEU A 314 -43.46 9.43 10.25
C LEU A 314 -44.63 9.58 9.26
N PRO A 315 -45.86 9.20 9.62
CA PRO A 315 -47.01 9.45 8.78
C PRO A 315 -47.18 10.96 8.57
N PRO A 316 -47.64 11.40 7.39
CA PRO A 316 -47.95 12.80 7.17
C PRO A 316 -49.02 13.22 8.17
N THR A 317 -48.74 14.28 8.91
CA THR A 317 -49.75 14.95 9.74
C THR A 317 -50.67 15.72 8.80
N ASP A 318 -51.93 15.30 8.75
CA ASP A 318 -52.99 16.01 8.03
C ASP A 318 -53.10 17.46 8.51
N PRO A 319 -53.14 18.45 7.61
CA PRO A 319 -53.49 19.81 7.99
C PRO A 319 -55.00 19.87 8.26
N LEU A 320 -55.32 20.24 9.50
CA LEU A 320 -56.60 20.72 9.99
C LEU A 320 -57.48 21.35 8.89
N GLN A 321 -58.57 20.67 8.55
CA GLN A 321 -59.70 21.31 7.88
C GLN A 321 -60.35 22.30 8.86
N ASN A 322 -60.25 23.59 8.52
CA ASN A 322 -61.05 24.65 9.11
C ASN A 322 -62.54 24.33 8.91
N LYS A 323 -63.27 24.17 10.02
CA LYS A 323 -64.73 24.28 10.05
C LYS A 323 -65.11 25.75 9.85
N ALA A 324 -65.85 26.01 8.79
CA ALA A 324 -66.80 27.11 8.72
C ALA A 324 -68.20 26.49 8.58
N ILE A 325 -69.00 26.66 9.63
CA ILE A 325 -70.45 26.97 9.73
C ILE A 325 -70.82 26.80 11.20
#